data_AF-A0A914DEB8-F1
#
_entry.id   AF-A0A914DEB8-F1
#
_cell.length_a   1.000
_cell.length_b   1.000
_cell.length_c   1.000
_cell.angle_alpha   90.00
_cell.angle_beta   90.00
_cell.angle_gamma   90.00
#
_symmetry.space_group_name_H-M   'P 1'
#
loop_
_entity.id
_entity.type
_entity.pdbx_description
1 polymer ?
#
loop_
_entity_poly.entity_id
_entity_poly.type
_entity_poly.pdbx_seq_one_letter_code
_entity_poly.pdbx_strand_id
1 'polypeptide(L)'
;MCNRTRLIVTELCDNIIKTRIIIGEHANSPHDVHIPRIMLKTSKDLGFTMQRHQFPVKTAFAMTIHMSQGQTFEYVGIDLTTYVFNHG
;
A
#
# COMPACT_ATOMS: atom_id res chain seq x y z
N MET A 1 -3.57 -5.52 10.27
CA MET A 1 -3.48 -4.54 9.16
C MET A 1 -4.09 -5.13 7.91
N CYS A 2 -4.81 -4.33 7.14
CA CYS A 2 -5.49 -4.78 5.93
C CYS A 2 -4.79 -4.22 4.68
N ASN A 3 -5.07 -4.80 3.51
CA ASN A 3 -4.59 -4.25 2.26
C ASN A 3 -5.06 -2.80 2.08
N ARG A 4 -4.20 -1.94 1.52
CA ARG A 4 -4.44 -0.51 1.26
C ARG A 4 -4.53 0.39 2.51
N THR A 5 -4.20 -0.08 3.71
CA THR A 5 -3.97 0.83 4.85
C THR A 5 -2.92 1.87 4.47
N ARG A 6 -3.26 3.16 4.60
CA ARG A 6 -2.32 4.25 4.31
C ARG A 6 -1.48 4.53 5.54
N LEU A 7 -0.19 4.71 5.27
CA LEU A 7 0.82 4.83 6.29
C LEU A 7 1.77 5.97 5.92
N ILE A 8 2.27 6.65 6.94
CA ILE A 8 3.43 7.53 6.81
C ILE A 8 4.64 6.82 7.38
N VAL A 9 5.77 6.83 6.66
CA VAL A 9 7.03 6.27 7.15
C VAL A 9 7.60 7.21 8.21
N THR A 10 7.93 6.66 9.37
CA THR A 10 8.56 7.38 10.48
C THR A 10 10.06 7.13 10.53
N GLU A 11 10.49 5.90 10.24
CA GLU A 11 11.89 5.49 10.24
C GLU A 11 12.12 4.32 9.26
N LEU A 12 13.30 4.32 8.63
CA LEU A 12 13.78 3.23 7.78
C LEU A 12 14.94 2.52 8.46
N CYS A 13 14.76 1.25 8.80
CA CYS A 13 15.80 0.37 9.34
C CYS A 13 16.12 -0.74 8.32
N ASP A 14 17.18 -1.52 8.56
CA ASP A 14 17.67 -2.54 7.61
C ASP A 14 16.63 -3.59 7.20
N ASN A 15 15.82 -4.05 8.16
CA ASN A 15 14.86 -5.13 7.97
C ASN A 15 13.43 -4.78 8.41
N ILE A 16 13.20 -3.52 8.82
CA ILE A 16 11.92 -3.04 9.33
C ILE A 16 11.69 -1.61 8.82
N ILE A 17 10.47 -1.34 8.35
CA ILE A 17 9.99 0.03 8.14
C ILE A 17 9.05 0.37 9.30
N LYS A 18 9.36 1.42 10.05
CA LYS A 18 8.44 1.95 11.06
C LYS A 18 7.50 2.95 10.42
N THR A 19 6.23 2.88 10.78
CA THR A 19 5.18 3.67 10.15
C THR A 19 4.10 4.09 11.14
N ARG A 20 3.33 5.11 10.80
CA ARG A 20 2.09 5.47 11.49
C ARG A 20 0.89 5.37 10.56
N ILE A 21 -0.25 4.92 11.09
CA ILE A 21 -1.52 4.91 10.37
C ILE A 21 -2.06 6.33 10.28
N ILE A 22 -2.45 6.73 9.07
CA ILE A 22 -2.92 8.10 8.81
C ILE A 22 -4.42 8.19 8.47
N ILE A 23 -5.12 7.05 8.34
CA ILE A 23 -6.56 7.01 8.02
C ILE A 23 -7.31 6.01 8.90
N GLY A 24 -8.61 6.26 9.10
CA GLY A 24 -9.53 5.38 9.84
C GLY A 24 -9.44 5.51 11.35
N GLU A 25 -10.12 4.62 12.07
CA GLU A 25 -10.25 4.66 13.54
C GLU A 25 -8.92 4.59 14.30
N HIS A 26 -7.89 4.01 13.68
CA HIS A 26 -6.56 3.86 14.27
C HIS A 26 -5.59 4.97 13.82
N ALA A 27 -6.08 6.00 13.11
CA ALA A 27 -5.29 7.17 12.79
C ALA A 27 -4.80 7.85 14.08
N ASN A 28 -3.58 8.40 14.04
CA ASN A 28 -2.95 9.07 15.19
C ASN A 28 -2.65 8.17 16.41
N SER A 29 -2.64 6.85 16.25
CA SER A 29 -2.12 5.95 17.29
C SER A 29 -0.70 6.38 17.69
N PRO A 30 -0.38 6.46 19.00
CA PRO A 30 0.95 6.86 19.47
C PRO A 30 2.02 5.79 19.23
N HIS A 31 1.62 4.59 18.84
CA HIS A 31 2.53 3.47 18.59
C HIS A 31 2.85 3.33 17.10
N ASP A 32 4.13 3.16 16.81
CA ASP A 32 4.58 2.81 15.46
C ASP A 32 4.14 1.40 15.09
N VAL A 33 3.75 1.26 13.83
CA VAL A 33 3.47 0.01 13.15
C VAL A 33 4.72 -0.43 12.41
N HIS A 34 5.20 -1.64 12.74
CA HIS A 34 6.40 -2.20 12.15
C HIS A 34 6.06 -3.08 10.94
N ILE A 35 6.69 -2.78 9.80
CA ILE A 35 6.53 -3.57 8.58
C ILE A 35 7.82 -4.33 8.30
N PRO A 36 7.84 -5.66 8.54
CA PRO A 36 8.93 -6.52 8.13
C PRO A 36 8.82 -6.91 6.65
N ARG A 37 9.89 -7.49 6.10
CA ARG A 37 9.85 -8.15 4.79
C ARG A 37 9.00 -9.43 4.87
N ILE A 38 8.18 -9.67 3.86
CA ILE A 38 7.42 -10.91 3.69
C ILE A 38 7.97 -11.71 2.51
N MET A 39 7.83 -13.03 2.57
CA MET A 39 8.15 -13.94 1.47
C MET A 39 6.89 -14.21 0.65
N LEU A 40 6.95 -13.94 -0.65
CA LEU A 40 5.91 -14.25 -1.61
C LEU A 40 6.39 -15.36 -2.55
N LYS A 41 5.67 -16.47 -2.59
CA LYS A 41 5.95 -17.57 -3.52
C LYS A 41 5.13 -17.40 -4.78
N THR A 42 5.75 -17.61 -5.93
CA THR A 42 5.03 -17.61 -7.22
C THR A 42 4.22 -18.88 -7.35
N SER A 43 2.93 -18.74 -7.70
CA SER A 43 2.02 -19.87 -7.98
C SER A 43 1.96 -20.25 -9.46
N LYS A 44 2.77 -19.59 -10.31
CA LYS A 44 2.85 -19.88 -11.74
C LYS A 44 3.70 -21.11 -11.98
N ASP A 45 3.31 -21.89 -12.98
CA ASP A 45 4.00 -23.10 -13.41
C ASP A 45 5.27 -22.73 -14.20
N LEU A 46 6.29 -22.29 -13.48
CA LEU A 46 7.57 -21.84 -14.05
C LEU A 46 8.60 -22.98 -14.13
N GLY A 47 8.23 -24.21 -13.78
CA GLY A 47 9.16 -25.34 -13.63
C GLY A 47 10.08 -25.23 -12.39
N PHE A 48 10.02 -24.12 -11.65
CA PHE A 48 10.70 -23.91 -10.37
C PHE A 48 9.88 -22.97 -9.48
N THR A 49 10.08 -23.04 -8.16
CA THR A 49 9.45 -22.11 -7.21
C THR A 49 10.27 -20.85 -7.08
N MET A 50 9.76 -19.72 -7.58
CA MET A 50 10.35 -18.41 -7.31
C MET A 50 9.84 -17.87 -5.96
N GLN A 51 10.76 -17.38 -5.12
CA GLN A 51 10.45 -16.73 -3.85
C GLN A 51 10.93 -15.27 -3.89
N ARG A 52 10.08 -14.34 -3.49
CA ARG A 52 10.38 -12.91 -3.42
C ARG A 52 10.27 -12.41 -1.99
N HIS A 53 11.38 -11.93 -1.43
CA HIS A 53 11.41 -11.27 -0.13
C HIS A 53 11.32 -9.76 -0.32
N GLN A 54 10.22 -9.14 0.15
CA GLN A 54 10.01 -7.71 -0.02
C GLN A 54 9.18 -7.13 1.12
N PHE A 55 9.31 -5.83 1.38
CA PHE A 55 8.36 -5.13 2.22
C PHE A 55 6.99 -5.06 1.53
N PRO A 56 5.88 -5.36 2.21
CA PRO A 56 4.53 -5.29 1.65
C PRO A 56 4.01 -3.83 1.58
N VAL A 57 4.75 -2.94 0.90
CA VAL A 57 4.42 -1.52 0.76
C VAL A 57 4.42 -1.09 -0.70
N LYS A 58 3.66 -0.03 -1.01
CA LYS A 58 3.66 0.66 -2.30
C LYS A 58 3.54 2.15 -2.04
N THR A 59 4.20 2.98 -2.86
CA THR A 59 4.03 4.44 -2.80
C THR A 59 2.56 4.82 -3.02
N ALA A 60 2.13 5.82 -2.26
CA ALA A 60 0.72 6.10 -2.03
C ALA A 60 0.30 7.53 -2.41
N PHE A 61 1.21 8.34 -2.99
CA PHE A 61 0.96 9.74 -3.35
C PHE A 61 -0.08 9.89 -4.47
N ALA A 62 -0.03 9.00 -5.45
CA ALA A 62 -1.02 8.88 -6.51
C ALA A 62 -1.50 7.43 -6.57
N MET A 63 -2.76 7.23 -6.94
CA MET A 63 -3.37 5.92 -7.07
C MET A 63 -4.37 5.93 -8.20
N THR A 64 -4.61 4.76 -8.79
CA THR A 64 -5.68 4.61 -9.78
C THR A 64 -7.05 4.61 -9.08
N ILE A 65 -8.10 4.99 -9.83
CA ILE A 65 -9.49 5.03 -9.34
C ILE A 65 -9.92 3.68 -8.73
N HIS A 66 -9.57 2.57 -9.36
CA HIS A 66 -9.85 1.23 -8.82
C HIS A 66 -9.21 1.00 -7.43
N MET A 67 -8.03 1.56 -7.19
CA MET A 67 -7.32 1.38 -5.91
C MET A 67 -7.90 2.27 -4.80
N SER A 68 -8.59 3.35 -5.14
CA SER A 68 -9.25 4.24 -4.18
C SER A 68 -10.68 3.80 -3.81
N GLN A 69 -11.27 2.83 -4.53
CA GLN A 69 -12.61 2.34 -4.22
C GLN A 69 -12.71 1.83 -2.77
N GLY A 70 -13.73 2.31 -2.04
CA GLY A 70 -13.96 1.97 -0.64
C GLY A 70 -13.01 2.63 0.36
N GLN A 71 -12.19 3.60 -0.06
CA GLN A 71 -11.39 4.44 0.83
C GLN A 71 -12.02 5.83 0.96
N THR A 72 -11.86 6.45 2.13
CA THR A 72 -12.27 7.83 2.40
C THR A 72 -11.05 8.73 2.47
N PHE A 73 -11.13 9.90 1.84
CA PHE A 73 -10.08 10.91 1.83
C PHE A 73 -10.71 12.29 2.05
N GLU A 74 -10.00 13.18 2.77
CA GLU A 74 -10.45 14.55 3.00
C GLU A 74 -10.23 15.44 1.76
N TYR A 75 -9.07 15.30 1.11
CA TYR A 75 -8.71 16.03 -0.12
C TYR A 75 -8.14 15.07 -1.15
N VAL A 76 -8.57 15.20 -2.42
CA VAL A 76 -8.09 14.41 -3.55
C VAL A 76 -7.95 15.31 -4.77
N GLY A 77 -6.82 15.19 -5.48
CA GLY A 77 -6.67 15.69 -6.85
C GLY A 77 -6.95 14.57 -7.84
N ILE A 78 -7.71 14.85 -8.90
CA ILE A 78 -8.00 13.89 -9.97
C ILE A 78 -7.22 14.31 -11.21
N ASP A 79 -6.34 13.43 -11.67
CA ASP A 79 -5.64 13.58 -12.95
C ASP A 79 -6.44 12.90 -14.07
N LEU A 80 -6.94 13.71 -15.01
CA LEU A 80 -7.75 13.28 -16.17
C LEU A 80 -6.98 13.39 -17.50
N THR A 81 -5.65 13.40 -17.47
CA THR A 81 -4.82 13.47 -18.69
C THR A 81 -5.04 12.30 -19.65
N THR A 82 -5.54 11.16 -19.17
CA THR A 82 -5.94 10.00 -19.98
C THR A 82 -7.42 9.69 -19.83
N TYR A 83 -8.04 9.14 -20.88
CA TYR A 83 -9.46 8.82 -20.89
C TYR A 83 -9.84 7.85 -19.74
N VAL A 84 -10.89 8.19 -18.99
CA VAL A 84 -11.23 7.53 -17.70
C VAL A 84 -12.40 6.55 -17.76
N PHE A 85 -13.12 6.47 -18.88
CA PHE A 85 -14.29 5.61 -19.04
C PHE A 85 -13.98 4.44 -19.97
N ASN A 86 -14.10 3.21 -19.49
CA ASN A 86 -14.04 2.00 -20.32
C ASN A 86 -15.44 1.47 -20.71
N HIS A 87 -16.50 1.96 -20.05
CA HIS A 87 -17.88 1.58 -20.35
C HIS A 87 -18.79 2.79 -20.16
N GLY A 88 -19.70 2.99 -21.11
CA GLY A 88 -20.92 3.79 -20.98
C GLY A 88 -22.12 2.87 -20.81
#